data_AF-A0A7S1CIF3-F1
#
_entry.id   AF-A0A7S1CIF3-F1
#
_cell.length_a   1.000
_cell.length_b   1.000
_cell.length_c   1.000
_cell.angle_alpha   90.00
_cell.angle_beta   90.00
_cell.angle_gamma   90.00
#
_symmetry.space_group_name_H-M   'P 1'
#
loop_
_entity.id
_entity.type
_entity.pdbx_description
1 polymer ?
#
loop_
_entity_poly.entity_id
_entity_poly.type
_entity_poly.pdbx_seq_one_letter_code
_entity_poly.pdbx_strand_id
1 'polypeptide(L)'
;RLPAVVGLPAGGGGNETFDGDARDVSALVAWVNARAGTHRRGDGSVNDGAGRVAALDAIAAQWPAASLQQKEQLLGQASLVARNLPASQHDAAKEYLQLMRASWAIGTPVAFLAAEKARCRAKLAEAEAARWARDDAATAADADGGGGGGGVAEVAVSSDGAVSVSGGGGDSAEAAAAAEAAARL
;
A
#
# COMPACT_ATOMS: atom_id res chain seq x y z
N ARG A 1 22.08 -6.82 16.56
CA ARG A 1 21.53 -7.55 15.40
C ARG A 1 20.75 -6.52 14.58
N LEU A 2 21.07 -6.32 13.31
CA LEU A 2 20.26 -5.49 12.41
C LEU A 2 18.90 -6.17 12.19
N PRO A 3 17.82 -5.42 11.87
CA PRO A 3 16.54 -6.02 11.52
C PRO A 3 16.70 -6.89 10.27
N ALA A 4 16.20 -8.12 10.33
CA ALA A 4 16.16 -9.04 9.19
C ALA A 4 14.74 -9.01 8.60
N VAL A 5 14.63 -8.80 7.29
CA VAL A 5 13.37 -8.92 6.57
C VAL A 5 13.24 -10.36 6.06
N VAL A 6 12.16 -11.04 6.46
CA VAL A 6 11.88 -12.44 6.09
C VAL A 6 10.68 -12.48 5.17
N GLY A 7 10.82 -13.13 4.02
CA GLY A 7 9.77 -13.37 3.05
C GLY A 7 9.06 -14.68 3.34
N LEU A 8 7.73 -14.61 3.36
CA LEU A 8 6.85 -15.76 3.54
C LEU A 8 6.22 -16.10 2.19
N PRO A 9 6.80 -17.01 1.39
CA PRO A 9 6.22 -17.40 0.12
C PRO A 9 4.86 -18.06 0.33
N ALA A 10 3.91 -17.77 -0.55
CA ALA A 10 2.59 -18.40 -0.52
C ALA A 10 2.74 -19.92 -0.73
N GLY A 11 2.09 -20.73 0.12
CA GLY A 11 2.10 -22.19 0.01
C GLY A 11 3.11 -22.92 0.91
N GLY A 12 3.77 -22.23 1.86
CA GLY A 12 4.60 -22.89 2.88
C GLY A 12 5.99 -23.29 2.41
N GLY A 13 6.51 -22.65 1.36
CA GLY A 13 7.93 -22.74 1.01
C GLY A 13 8.80 -22.18 2.14
N GLY A 14 10.07 -22.61 2.20
CA GLY A 14 11.01 -22.15 3.22
C GLY A 14 11.14 -20.63 3.25
N ASN A 15 11.28 -20.08 4.45
CA ASN A 15 11.46 -18.64 4.66
C ASN A 15 12.73 -18.16 3.95
N GLU A 16 12.61 -17.15 3.11
CA GLU A 16 13.75 -16.51 2.46
C GLU A 16 14.12 -15.23 3.20
N THR A 17 15.40 -15.01 3.46
CA THR A 17 15.88 -13.77 4.08
C THR A 17 16.29 -12.78 3.00
N PHE A 18 15.90 -11.52 3.15
CA PHE A 18 16.43 -10.43 2.34
C PHE A 18 17.82 -10.05 2.87
N ASP A 19 18.85 -10.41 2.11
CA ASP A 19 20.26 -10.12 2.43
C ASP A 19 20.79 -8.84 1.75
N GLY A 20 19.89 -7.99 1.23
CA GLY A 20 20.27 -6.70 0.66
C GLY A 20 20.70 -5.68 1.72
N ASP A 21 21.36 -4.61 1.29
CA ASP A 21 21.75 -3.52 2.20
C ASP A 21 20.52 -3.00 2.95
N ALA A 22 20.59 -3.06 4.28
CA ALA A 22 19.44 -2.97 5.20
C ALA A 22 18.69 -1.61 5.22
N ARG A 23 18.98 -0.71 4.28
CA ARG A 23 18.37 0.63 4.18
C ARG A 23 18.02 1.09 2.76
N ASP A 24 18.09 0.21 1.76
CA ASP A 24 17.61 0.55 0.42
C ASP A 24 16.18 0.06 0.17
N VAL A 25 15.25 1.01 0.16
CA VAL A 25 13.83 0.77 -0.13
C VAL A 25 13.65 0.23 -1.55
N SER A 26 14.47 0.67 -2.51
CA SER A 26 14.38 0.21 -3.90
C SER A 26 14.75 -1.27 -4.02
N ALA A 27 15.85 -1.69 -3.37
CA ALA A 27 16.26 -3.08 -3.32
C ALA A 27 15.19 -3.97 -2.65
N LEU A 28 14.59 -3.50 -1.55
CA LEU A 28 13.52 -4.22 -0.87
C LEU A 28 12.28 -4.38 -1.76
N VAL A 29 11.83 -3.30 -2.42
CA VAL A 29 10.66 -3.34 -3.30
C VAL A 29 10.91 -4.25 -4.50
N ALA A 30 12.10 -4.20 -5.11
CA ALA A 30 12.45 -5.11 -6.19
C ALA A 30 12.40 -6.58 -5.75
N TRP A 31 12.93 -6.87 -4.55
CA TRP A 31 12.92 -8.21 -3.97
C TRP A 31 11.51 -8.73 -3.67
N VAL A 32 10.62 -7.88 -3.15
CA VAL A 32 9.21 -8.21 -2.91
C VAL A 32 8.45 -8.41 -4.22
N ASN A 33 8.61 -7.50 -5.19
CA ASN A 33 7.94 -7.58 -6.49
C ASN A 33 8.28 -8.89 -7.21
N ALA A 34 9.55 -9.32 -7.18
CA ALA A 34 10.00 -10.55 -7.82
C ALA A 34 9.36 -11.82 -7.20
N ARG A 35 9.14 -11.83 -5.88
CA ARG A 35 8.62 -13.02 -5.16
C ARG A 35 7.11 -13.07 -5.10
N ALA A 36 6.49 -11.93 -4.87
CA ALA A 36 5.04 -11.84 -4.73
C ALA A 36 4.34 -11.61 -6.07
N GLY A 37 5.08 -11.45 -7.19
CA GLY A 37 4.52 -11.08 -8.48
C GLY A 37 3.81 -9.73 -8.43
N THR A 38 4.26 -8.83 -7.54
CA THR A 38 3.64 -7.51 -7.35
C THR A 38 4.39 -6.46 -8.15
N HIS A 39 3.73 -5.32 -8.32
CA HIS A 39 4.24 -4.20 -9.12
C HIS A 39 4.21 -2.93 -8.29
N ARG A 40 4.93 -2.91 -7.16
CA ARG A 40 4.98 -1.78 -6.24
C ARG A 40 6.14 -0.82 -6.54
N ARG A 41 5.99 0.43 -6.08
CA ARG A 41 7.02 1.47 -6.01
C ARG A 41 7.42 1.70 -4.54
N GLY A 42 8.48 2.48 -4.30
CA GLY A 42 9.02 2.79 -2.96
C GLY A 42 8.05 3.53 -2.03
N ASP A 43 7.09 4.25 -2.60
CA ASP A 43 6.00 4.93 -1.88
C ASP A 43 4.78 4.03 -1.61
N GLY A 44 4.86 2.74 -1.96
CA GLY A 44 3.77 1.77 -1.84
C GLY A 44 2.74 1.82 -2.97
N SER A 45 2.83 2.78 -3.90
CA SER A 45 1.98 2.85 -5.07
C SER A 45 2.29 1.72 -6.07
N VAL A 46 1.43 1.53 -7.07
CA VAL A 46 1.68 0.57 -8.15
C VAL A 46 2.51 1.21 -9.27
N ASN A 47 3.42 0.45 -9.87
CA ASN A 47 4.22 0.89 -11.00
C ASN A 47 3.50 0.65 -12.34
N ASP A 48 4.09 1.17 -13.42
CA ASP A 48 3.50 1.18 -14.75
C ASP A 48 3.34 -0.21 -15.36
N GLY A 49 3.96 -1.25 -14.78
CA GLY A 49 3.82 -2.64 -15.21
C GLY A 49 2.60 -3.34 -14.63
N ALA A 50 1.96 -2.78 -13.60
CA ALA A 50 0.81 -3.40 -12.95
C ALA A 50 -0.35 -3.58 -13.93
N GLY A 51 -0.84 -4.81 -14.06
CA GLY A 51 -1.98 -5.14 -14.93
C GLY A 51 -1.68 -5.06 -16.44
N ARG A 52 -0.42 -4.91 -16.84
CA ARG A 52 -0.02 -4.91 -18.25
C ARG A 52 0.43 -6.28 -18.70
N VAL A 53 0.07 -6.63 -19.94
CA VAL A 53 0.53 -7.83 -20.61
C VAL A 53 1.20 -7.41 -21.90
N ALA A 54 2.54 -7.53 -21.96
CA ALA A 54 3.33 -7.03 -23.08
C ALA A 54 2.87 -7.55 -24.46
N ALA A 55 2.44 -8.83 -24.52
CA ALA A 55 1.90 -9.42 -25.73
C ALA A 55 0.58 -8.76 -26.18
N LEU A 56 -0.29 -8.37 -25.24
CA LEU A 56 -1.53 -7.67 -25.53
C LEU A 56 -1.31 -6.18 -25.79
N ASP A 57 -0.30 -5.56 -25.18
CA ASP A 57 0.09 -4.17 -25.45
C ASP A 57 0.46 -3.96 -26.92
N ALA A 58 1.24 -4.88 -27.49
CA ALA A 58 1.63 -4.82 -28.89
C ALA A 58 0.43 -4.84 -29.85
N ILE A 59 -0.63 -5.59 -29.49
CA ILE A 59 -1.88 -5.67 -30.25
C ILE A 59 -2.72 -4.41 -30.02
N ALA A 60 -2.83 -3.96 -28.77
CA ALA A 60 -3.58 -2.77 -28.39
C ALA A 60 -3.03 -1.49 -29.00
N ALA A 61 -1.71 -1.37 -29.18
CA ALA A 61 -1.08 -0.22 -29.83
C ALA A 61 -1.55 -0.01 -31.27
N GLN A 62 -1.92 -1.09 -31.97
CA GLN A 62 -2.38 -1.04 -33.37
C GLN A 62 -3.88 -0.71 -33.47
N TRP A 63 -4.62 -0.91 -32.39
CA TRP A 63 -6.08 -0.80 -32.36
C TRP A 63 -6.66 0.55 -32.82
N PRO A 64 -6.14 1.72 -32.40
CA PRO A 64 -6.77 3.01 -32.70
C PRO A 64 -6.76 3.33 -34.20
N ALA A 65 -5.70 2.95 -34.91
CA ALA A 65 -5.48 3.24 -36.32
C ALA A 65 -6.03 2.14 -37.26
N ALA A 66 -6.39 0.97 -36.73
CA ALA A 66 -6.86 -0.15 -37.51
C ALA A 66 -8.22 0.11 -38.18
N SER A 67 -8.37 -0.37 -39.42
CA SER A 67 -9.64 -0.44 -40.14
C SER A 67 -10.61 -1.41 -39.46
N LEU A 68 -11.88 -1.44 -39.90
CA LEU A 68 -12.88 -2.36 -39.34
C LEU A 68 -12.45 -3.84 -39.47
N GLN A 69 -11.98 -4.23 -40.66
CA GLN A 69 -11.51 -5.60 -40.90
C GLN A 69 -10.25 -5.93 -40.08
N GLN A 70 -9.33 -4.98 -39.94
CA GLN A 70 -8.14 -5.15 -39.12
C GLN A 70 -8.48 -5.26 -37.63
N LYS A 71 -9.48 -4.52 -37.14
CA LYS A 71 -9.96 -4.61 -35.75
C LYS A 71 -10.50 -6.00 -35.43
N GLU A 72 -11.27 -6.60 -36.33
CA GLU A 72 -11.75 -7.97 -36.15
C GLU A 72 -10.59 -8.97 -36.03
N GLN A 73 -9.57 -8.84 -36.90
CA GLN A 73 -8.36 -9.67 -36.85
C GLN A 73 -7.57 -9.46 -35.54
N LEU A 74 -7.37 -8.21 -35.12
CA LEU A 74 -6.66 -7.87 -33.88
C LEU A 74 -7.41 -8.43 -32.66
N LEU A 75 -8.74 -8.39 -32.65
CA LEU A 75 -9.56 -9.00 -31.58
C LEU A 75 -9.41 -10.52 -31.53
N GLY A 76 -9.36 -11.17 -32.69
CA GLY A 76 -9.07 -12.61 -32.79
C GLY A 76 -7.69 -12.96 -32.24
N GLN A 77 -6.67 -12.20 -32.64
CA GLN A 77 -5.29 -12.36 -32.16
C GLN A 77 -5.19 -12.13 -30.64
N ALA A 78 -5.78 -11.04 -30.13
CA ALA A 78 -5.80 -10.74 -28.70
C ALA A 78 -6.50 -11.84 -27.91
N SER A 79 -7.61 -12.37 -28.43
CA SER A 79 -8.36 -13.46 -27.79
C SER A 79 -7.53 -14.75 -27.74
N LEU A 80 -6.79 -15.06 -28.81
CA LEU A 80 -5.90 -16.22 -28.84
C LEU A 80 -4.76 -16.07 -27.85
N VAL A 81 -4.11 -14.90 -27.80
CA VAL A 81 -3.05 -14.60 -26.83
C VAL A 81 -3.60 -14.76 -25.42
N ALA A 82 -4.74 -14.12 -25.11
CA ALA A 82 -5.36 -14.15 -23.79
C ALA A 82 -5.63 -15.58 -23.27
N ARG A 83 -6.07 -16.50 -24.14
CA ARG A 83 -6.33 -17.90 -23.79
C ARG A 83 -5.07 -18.69 -23.41
N ASN A 84 -3.92 -18.29 -23.93
CA ASN A 84 -2.64 -18.96 -23.71
C ASN A 84 -1.82 -18.32 -22.57
N LEU A 85 -2.32 -17.26 -21.94
CA LEU A 85 -1.66 -16.63 -20.80
C LEU A 85 -1.81 -17.46 -19.53
N PRO A 86 -0.86 -17.35 -18.58
CA PRO A 86 -1.02 -17.91 -17.25
C PRO A 86 -2.23 -17.29 -16.53
N ALA A 87 -2.84 -18.05 -15.63
CA ALA A 87 -4.04 -17.63 -14.89
C ALA A 87 -3.87 -16.28 -14.16
N SER A 88 -2.66 -16.00 -13.67
CA SER A 88 -2.31 -14.72 -13.03
C SER A 88 -2.50 -13.48 -13.92
N GLN A 89 -2.61 -13.66 -15.25
CA GLN A 89 -2.77 -12.57 -16.22
C GLN A 89 -4.16 -12.54 -16.88
N HIS A 90 -5.07 -13.44 -16.49
CA HIS A 90 -6.40 -13.53 -17.11
C HIS A 90 -7.27 -12.30 -16.85
N ASP A 91 -7.23 -11.74 -15.64
CA ASP A 91 -7.98 -10.53 -15.31
C ASP A 91 -7.48 -9.34 -16.14
N ALA A 92 -6.16 -9.16 -16.22
CA ALA A 92 -5.57 -8.14 -17.09
C ALA A 92 -6.02 -8.35 -18.54
N ALA A 93 -5.89 -9.56 -19.08
CA ALA A 93 -6.28 -9.87 -20.45
C ALA A 93 -7.76 -9.61 -20.75
N LYS A 94 -8.63 -9.90 -19.78
CA LYS A 94 -10.07 -9.62 -19.85
C LYS A 94 -10.33 -8.13 -20.06
N GLU A 95 -9.63 -7.26 -19.33
CA GLU A 95 -9.77 -5.81 -19.47
C GLU A 95 -9.38 -5.33 -20.89
N TYR A 96 -8.27 -5.84 -21.46
CA TYR A 96 -7.89 -5.51 -22.85
C TYR A 96 -9.01 -5.86 -23.84
N LEU A 97 -9.54 -7.08 -23.74
CA LEU A 97 -10.61 -7.55 -24.64
C LEU A 97 -11.90 -6.75 -24.46
N GLN A 98 -12.24 -6.39 -23.22
CA GLN A 98 -13.41 -5.56 -22.93
C GLN A 98 -13.28 -4.16 -23.52
N LEU A 99 -12.12 -3.50 -23.33
CA LEU A 99 -11.87 -2.17 -23.90
C LEU A 99 -11.91 -2.19 -25.43
N MET A 100 -11.28 -3.20 -26.06
CA MET A 100 -11.35 -3.37 -27.51
C MET A 100 -12.80 -3.52 -27.98
N ARG A 101 -13.57 -4.44 -27.38
CA ARG A 101 -14.98 -4.67 -27.75
C ARG A 101 -15.88 -3.46 -27.50
N ALA A 102 -15.76 -2.82 -26.34
CA ALA A 102 -16.56 -1.64 -25.99
C ALA A 102 -16.29 -0.47 -26.93
N SER A 103 -15.00 -0.19 -27.17
CA SER A 103 -14.59 0.87 -28.09
C SER A 103 -15.04 0.60 -29.54
N TRP A 104 -15.09 -0.67 -29.96
CA TRP A 104 -15.61 -1.07 -31.26
C TRP A 104 -17.12 -0.87 -31.36
N ALA A 105 -17.87 -1.33 -30.35
CA ALA A 105 -19.32 -1.26 -30.32
C ALA A 105 -19.83 0.20 -30.36
N ILE A 106 -19.09 1.12 -29.76
CA ILE A 106 -19.40 2.56 -29.75
C ILE A 106 -19.08 3.22 -31.11
N GLY A 107 -18.27 2.59 -31.96
CA GLY A 107 -17.92 3.10 -33.29
C GLY A 107 -16.89 4.25 -33.29
N THR A 108 -16.51 4.78 -32.13
CA THR A 108 -15.50 5.85 -31.99
C THR A 108 -14.35 5.45 -31.04
N PRO A 109 -13.50 4.48 -31.40
CA PRO A 109 -12.55 3.88 -30.46
C PRO A 109 -11.58 4.88 -29.81
N VAL A 110 -11.05 5.83 -30.59
CA VAL A 110 -10.10 6.84 -30.10
C VAL A 110 -10.74 7.74 -29.05
N ALA A 111 -11.95 8.24 -29.32
CA ALA A 111 -12.67 9.12 -28.40
C ALA A 111 -13.06 8.37 -27.12
N PHE A 112 -13.54 7.13 -27.25
CA PHE A 112 -13.85 6.28 -26.11
C PHE A 112 -12.62 6.03 -25.23
N LEU A 113 -11.49 5.60 -25.81
CA LEU A 113 -10.27 5.32 -25.05
C LEU A 113 -9.70 6.58 -24.37
N ALA A 114 -9.82 7.74 -25.01
CA ALA A 114 -9.44 9.02 -24.40
C ALA A 114 -10.34 9.36 -23.20
N ALA A 115 -11.66 9.21 -23.34
CA ALA A 115 -12.60 9.44 -22.25
C ALA A 115 -12.40 8.46 -21.09
N GLU A 116 -12.16 7.19 -21.40
CA GLU A 116 -11.92 6.15 -20.40
C GLU A 116 -10.62 6.41 -19.63
N LYS A 117 -9.55 6.82 -20.33
CA LYS A 117 -8.30 7.25 -19.70
C LYS A 117 -8.51 8.44 -18.77
N ALA A 118 -9.32 9.41 -19.17
CA ALA A 118 -9.64 10.57 -18.32
C ALA A 118 -10.45 10.16 -17.08
N ARG A 119 -11.45 9.29 -17.24
CA ARG A 119 -12.25 8.73 -16.15
C ARG A 119 -11.38 8.01 -15.12
N CYS A 120 -10.48 7.14 -15.57
CA CYS A 120 -9.57 6.42 -14.68
C CYS A 120 -8.63 7.37 -13.93
N ARG A 121 -8.10 8.40 -14.61
CA ARG A 121 -7.27 9.44 -13.95
C ARG A 121 -8.04 10.21 -12.88
N ALA A 122 -9.29 10.56 -13.13
CA ALA A 122 -10.12 11.24 -12.14
C ALA A 122 -10.34 10.38 -10.88
N LYS A 123 -10.64 9.09 -11.07
CA LYS A 123 -10.79 8.14 -9.95
C LYS A 123 -9.50 7.95 -9.16
N LEU A 124 -8.35 7.92 -9.84
CA LEU A 124 -7.05 7.82 -9.17
C LEU A 124 -6.76 9.07 -8.34
N ALA A 125 -7.00 10.26 -8.89
CA ALA A 125 -6.82 11.52 -8.16
C ALA A 125 -7.73 11.61 -6.92
N GLU A 126 -8.99 11.17 -7.04
CA GLU A 126 -9.93 11.08 -5.92
C GLU A 126 -9.42 10.12 -4.83
N ALA A 127 -8.94 8.94 -5.23
CA ALA A 127 -8.40 7.95 -4.30
C ALA A 127 -7.11 8.43 -3.61
N GLU A 128 -6.25 9.17 -4.32
CA GLU A 128 -5.03 9.78 -3.77
C GLU A 128 -5.37 10.88 -2.75
N ALA A 129 -6.32 11.76 -3.07
CA ALA A 129 -6.80 12.77 -2.13
C ALA A 129 -7.41 12.14 -0.87
N ALA A 130 -8.20 11.07 -1.04
CA ALA A 130 -8.78 10.33 0.07
C ALA A 130 -7.74 9.56 0.91
N ARG A 131 -6.60 9.18 0.32
CA ARG A 131 -5.46 8.63 1.08
C ARG A 131 -4.82 9.71 1.94
N TRP A 132 -4.50 10.86 1.35
CA TRP A 132 -3.86 11.96 2.08
C TRP A 132 -4.73 12.44 3.25
N ALA A 133 -6.05 12.59 3.04
CA ALA A 133 -6.97 12.97 4.11
C ALA A 133 -7.00 11.95 5.28
N ARG A 134 -6.79 10.65 5.00
CA ARG A 134 -6.70 9.62 6.06
C ARG A 134 -5.38 9.70 6.81
N ASP A 135 -4.27 9.95 6.11
CA ASP A 135 -2.95 10.09 6.73
C ASP A 135 -2.90 11.34 7.63
N ASP A 136 -3.51 12.46 7.20
CA ASP A 136 -3.68 13.68 8.00
C ASP A 136 -4.53 13.42 9.25
N ALA A 137 -5.67 12.72 9.11
CA ALA A 137 -6.54 12.38 10.22
C ALA A 137 -5.85 11.44 11.24
N ALA A 138 -5.05 10.49 10.77
CA ALA A 138 -4.26 9.61 11.63
C ALA A 138 -3.19 10.40 12.41
N THR A 139 -2.49 11.32 11.73
CA THR A 139 -1.49 12.18 12.37
C THR A 139 -2.12 13.07 13.44
N ALA A 140 -3.32 13.60 13.19
CA ALA A 140 -4.06 14.38 14.18
C ALA A 140 -4.51 13.54 15.38
N ALA A 141 -4.96 12.30 15.16
CA ALA A 141 -5.34 11.38 16.23
C ALA A 141 -4.13 10.97 17.10
N ASP A 142 -2.96 10.74 16.49
CA ASP A 142 -1.72 10.46 17.23
C ASP A 142 -1.26 11.69 18.04
N ALA A 143 -1.45 12.90 17.52
CA ALA A 143 -1.15 14.13 18.25
C ALA A 143 -2.09 14.33 19.47
N ASP A 144 -3.36 13.94 19.36
CA ASP A 144 -4.35 14.01 20.45
C ASP A 144 -4.17 12.88 21.49
N GLY A 145 -3.71 11.71 21.05
CA GLY A 145 -3.29 10.60 21.92
C GLY A 145 -2.00 10.86 22.72
N GLY A 146 -1.25 11.91 22.38
CA GLY A 146 -0.03 12.36 23.05
C GLY A 146 -0.24 13.04 24.41
N GLY A 147 -1.49 13.18 24.86
CA GLY A 147 -1.85 13.65 26.21
C GLY A 147 -1.62 12.63 27.33
N GLY A 148 -1.00 11.48 27.05
CA GLY A 148 -0.43 10.60 28.05
C GLY A 148 0.80 11.25 28.69
N GLY A 149 0.58 12.26 29.54
CA GLY A 149 1.58 12.81 30.41
C GLY A 149 2.21 11.71 31.24
N GLY A 150 3.33 11.18 30.77
CA GLY A 150 4.32 10.53 31.62
C GLY A 150 4.82 11.59 32.59
N GLY A 151 4.05 11.83 33.65
CA GLY A 151 4.46 12.64 34.78
C GLY A 151 5.69 11.96 35.37
N VAL A 152 6.86 12.45 35.01
CA VAL A 152 8.05 12.19 35.81
C VAL A 152 7.74 12.77 37.19
N ALA A 153 7.48 11.89 38.15
CA ALA A 153 7.29 12.30 39.54
C ALA A 153 8.59 12.95 39.99
N GLU A 154 8.59 14.27 40.11
CA GLU A 154 9.73 15.00 40.65
C GLU A 154 9.71 14.82 42.17
N VAL A 155 10.73 14.15 42.70
CA VAL A 155 10.91 13.93 44.13
C VAL A 155 11.81 15.04 44.64
N ALA A 156 11.24 15.96 45.42
CA ALA A 156 12.01 17.01 46.09
C ALA A 156 12.23 16.63 47.56
N VAL A 157 13.48 16.75 48.01
CA VAL A 157 13.88 16.58 49.42
C VAL A 157 14.26 17.95 49.97
N SER A 158 13.49 18.44 50.94
CA SER A 158 13.82 19.69 51.65
C SER A 158 14.96 19.48 52.66
N SER A 159 15.62 20.57 53.01
CA SER A 159 16.81 20.60 53.89
C SER A 159 16.58 20.14 55.32
N ASP A 160 15.33 20.00 55.74
CA ASP A 160 14.85 19.44 57.00
C ASP A 160 14.51 17.94 56.90
N GLY A 161 14.76 17.32 55.74
CA GLY A 161 14.57 15.89 55.50
C GLY A 161 13.17 15.49 55.03
N ALA A 162 12.28 16.45 54.81
CA ALA A 162 10.93 16.17 54.30
C ALA A 162 10.97 15.85 52.81
N VAL A 163 10.43 14.69 52.43
CA VAL A 163 10.28 14.26 51.02
C VAL A 163 8.86 14.55 50.56
N SER A 164 8.71 15.25 49.44
CA SER A 164 7.41 15.52 48.84
C SER A 164 7.39 15.10 47.36
N VAL A 165 6.28 14.48 46.97
CA VAL A 165 6.04 13.96 45.61
C VAL A 165 4.74 14.57 45.12
N SER A 166 4.80 15.35 44.04
CA SER A 166 3.60 15.91 43.41
C SER A 166 3.47 15.41 41.98
N GLY A 167 2.48 14.55 41.75
CA GLY A 167 2.05 14.08 40.44
C GLY A 167 0.56 13.73 40.50
N GLY A 168 -0.25 14.46 39.74
CA GLY A 168 -1.71 14.36 39.77
C GLY A 168 -2.24 13.29 38.82
N GLY A 169 -3.24 12.53 39.31
CA GLY A 169 -4.17 11.77 38.46
C GLY A 169 -3.88 10.27 38.37
N GLY A 170 -4.22 9.52 39.41
CA GLY A 170 -4.31 8.06 39.39
C GLY A 170 -5.03 7.59 40.65
N ASP A 171 -6.03 6.72 40.49
CA ASP A 171 -7.03 6.31 41.49
C ASP A 171 -6.54 6.29 42.95
N SER A 172 -7.31 6.95 43.81
CA SER A 172 -7.09 7.15 45.25
C SER A 172 -7.01 5.88 46.11
N ALA A 173 -7.03 4.69 45.49
CA ALA A 173 -6.89 3.40 46.17
C ALA A 173 -5.44 2.88 46.19
N GLU A 174 -4.62 3.21 45.18
CA GLU A 174 -3.27 2.62 45.05
C GLU A 174 -2.20 3.45 45.78
N ALA A 175 -2.39 4.77 45.89
CA ALA A 175 -1.51 5.68 46.63
C ALA A 175 -1.53 5.43 48.15
N ALA A 176 -2.65 4.93 48.71
CA ALA A 176 -2.75 4.62 50.13
C ALA A 176 -1.95 3.36 50.51
N ALA A 177 -1.84 2.38 49.60
CA ALA A 177 -1.10 1.14 49.84
C ALA A 177 0.43 1.35 49.85
N ALA A 178 0.94 2.28 49.03
CA ALA A 178 2.37 2.59 48.98
C ALA A 178 2.86 3.36 50.23
N ALA A 179 2.00 4.20 50.83
CA ALA A 179 2.35 4.96 52.03
C ALA A 179 2.44 4.07 53.30
N GLU A 180 1.61 3.03 53.42
CA GLU A 180 1.66 2.10 54.58
C GLU A 180 2.89 1.17 54.53
N ALA A 181 3.39 0.84 53.34
CA ALA A 181 4.57 0.00 53.17
C ALA A 181 5.88 0.72 53.53
N ALA A 182 5.98 2.03 53.28
CA ALA A 182 7.17 2.83 53.60
C ALA A 182 7.31 3.15 55.10
N ALA A 183 6.24 3.03 55.90
CA ALA A 183 6.27 3.25 57.35
C ALA A 183 6.66 1.99 58.17
N ARG A 184 6.92 0.85 57.51
CA ARG A 184 7.31 -0.42 58.15
C ARG A 184 8.76 -0.84 57.87
N LEU A 185 9.58 0.03 57.28
CA LEU A 185 11.05 -0.08 57.20
C LEU A 185 11.68 1.02 58.04
#